data_AF-A0A1G6WMI3-F1
#
_entry.id   AF-A0A1G6WMI3-F1
#
_cell.length_a   1.000
_cell.length_b   1.000
_cell.length_c   1.000
_cell.angle_alpha   90.00
_cell.angle_beta   90.00
_cell.angle_gamma   90.00
#
_symmetry.space_group_name_H-M   'P 1'
#
loop_
_entity.id
_entity.type
_entity.pdbx_description
1 polymer ?
#
loop_
_entity_poly.entity_id
_entity_poly.type
_entity_poly.pdbx_seq_one_letter_code
_entity_poly.pdbx_strand_id
1 'polypeptide(L)'
;MEELLTANEIAAVLKEAGKPEYSEDNLFNFTFKKLDIFKVSAKGLIFIHGDDHTGMEHIRDRHSIVSRKLYEKDGTFDNPTKFNLAPIEYPFVADAIFIEGNLNNDKNKRPELFDCYTGDFKHRDERIFRYTLILYKATNVVHTFFLSSAAKPFNKKVKLPVRQGWSGGQWDVMSGLQTFSLNYLDLNDIIRFTLVLRCIPAINKERWYLTVNDSCGKAIFTHYLKEVHVENFIDTPIRMGILDFQDLSEVDKKIKNIIKGKYEFEKGFNNFCYYNYLN
;
A
#
# COMPACT_ATOMS: atom_id res chain seq x y z
N MET A 1 -5.09 -0.66 21.35
CA MET A 1 -6.56 -0.60 21.37
C MET A 1 -6.94 0.53 20.44
N GLU A 2 -7.89 0.36 19.49
CA GLU A 2 -8.25 1.45 18.57
C GLU A 2 -8.88 2.62 19.36
N GLU A 3 -8.32 3.81 19.23
CA GLU A 3 -8.81 5.02 19.90
C GLU A 3 -9.86 5.71 19.01
N LEU A 4 -11.14 5.42 19.29
CA LEU A 4 -12.27 5.96 18.54
C LEU A 4 -12.62 7.38 19.01
N LEU A 5 -13.31 8.16 18.17
CA LEU A 5 -13.89 9.43 18.61
C LEU A 5 -14.93 9.21 19.71
N THR A 6 -14.87 10.06 20.72
CA THR A 6 -15.89 10.16 21.77
C THR A 6 -17.14 10.86 21.24
N ALA A 7 -18.27 10.67 21.93
CA ALA A 7 -19.52 11.35 21.59
C ALA A 7 -19.38 12.89 21.61
N ASN A 8 -18.57 13.44 22.54
CA ASN A 8 -18.32 14.87 22.63
C ASN A 8 -17.51 15.40 21.44
N GLU A 9 -16.51 14.63 20.98
CA GLU A 9 -15.72 14.98 19.79
C GLU A 9 -16.58 14.93 18.53
N ILE A 10 -17.42 13.90 18.39
CA ILE A 10 -18.37 13.79 17.27
C ILE A 10 -19.32 14.99 17.28
N ALA A 11 -19.90 15.35 18.44
CA ALA A 11 -20.78 16.50 18.56
C ALA A 11 -20.07 17.83 18.20
N ALA A 12 -18.80 17.98 18.60
CA ALA A 12 -18.00 19.15 18.24
C ALA A 12 -17.77 19.24 16.73
N VAL A 13 -17.41 18.13 16.08
CA VAL A 13 -17.23 18.05 14.62
C VAL A 13 -18.52 18.35 13.88
N LEU A 14 -19.65 17.79 14.31
CA LEU A 14 -20.97 18.04 13.70
C LEU A 14 -21.38 19.52 13.82
N LYS A 15 -21.13 20.14 14.97
CA LYS A 15 -21.41 21.56 15.19
C LYS A 15 -20.54 22.45 14.29
N GLU A 16 -19.26 22.13 14.19
CA GLU A 16 -18.30 22.85 13.34
C GLU A 16 -18.67 22.73 11.85
N ALA A 17 -19.01 21.51 11.40
CA ALA A 17 -19.42 21.24 10.02
C ALA A 17 -20.68 22.00 9.58
N GLY A 18 -21.50 22.48 10.52
CA GLY A 18 -22.68 23.29 10.24
C GLY A 18 -22.39 24.74 9.86
N LYS A 19 -21.12 25.20 9.91
CA LYS A 19 -20.76 26.55 9.48
C LYS A 19 -20.88 26.71 7.95
N PRO A 20 -21.34 27.88 7.44
CA PRO A 20 -21.54 28.11 6.01
C PRO A 20 -20.29 27.90 5.15
N GLU A 21 -19.10 28.16 5.69
CA GLU A 21 -17.82 27.95 5.00
C GLU A 21 -17.65 26.52 4.47
N TYR A 22 -18.16 25.51 5.18
CA TYR A 22 -18.06 24.11 4.77
C TYR A 22 -19.07 23.70 3.68
N SER A 23 -20.01 24.57 3.31
CA SER A 23 -20.92 24.32 2.18
C SER A 23 -20.30 24.57 0.80
N GLU A 24 -19.08 25.13 0.75
CA GLU A 24 -18.36 25.36 -0.48
C GLU A 24 -17.77 24.05 -1.04
N ASP A 25 -18.33 23.57 -2.16
CA ASP A 25 -17.98 22.28 -2.76
C ASP A 25 -16.49 22.14 -3.12
N ASN A 26 -15.81 23.25 -3.40
CA ASN A 26 -14.39 23.25 -3.76
C ASN A 26 -13.46 23.59 -2.59
N LEU A 27 -13.99 23.80 -1.38
CA LEU A 27 -13.19 24.09 -0.21
C LEU A 27 -12.49 22.82 0.31
N PHE A 28 -11.18 22.92 0.46
CA PHE A 28 -10.32 21.99 1.19
C PHE A 28 -9.55 22.79 2.22
N ASN A 29 -9.58 22.34 3.47
CA ASN A 29 -8.87 23.01 4.54
C ASN A 29 -7.52 22.35 4.82
N PHE A 30 -6.52 23.17 5.13
CA PHE A 30 -5.30 22.69 5.76
C PHE A 30 -5.62 22.32 7.21
N THR A 31 -5.29 21.09 7.59
CA THR A 31 -5.66 20.53 8.89
C THR A 31 -4.46 19.94 9.60
N PHE A 32 -4.43 20.06 10.93
CA PHE A 32 -3.29 19.63 11.74
C PHE A 32 -3.69 18.94 13.04
N LYS A 33 -4.90 19.21 13.55
CA LYS A 33 -5.43 18.60 14.78
C LYS A 33 -6.45 17.54 14.42
N LYS A 34 -6.55 16.51 15.25
CA LYS A 34 -7.45 15.35 15.09
C LYS A 34 -8.88 15.71 14.62
N LEU A 35 -9.48 16.76 15.15
CA LEU A 35 -10.87 17.14 14.85
C LEU A 35 -11.02 18.20 13.77
N ASP A 36 -9.92 18.74 13.22
CA ASP A 36 -10.00 19.74 12.17
C ASP A 36 -10.69 19.15 10.94
N ILE A 37 -11.68 19.85 10.38
CA ILE A 37 -12.43 19.38 9.22
C ILE A 37 -11.61 19.63 7.97
N PHE A 38 -11.18 18.54 7.33
CA PHE A 38 -10.49 18.58 6.05
C PHE A 38 -11.43 19.02 4.94
N LYS A 39 -12.62 18.39 4.88
CA LYS A 39 -13.64 18.69 3.87
C LYS A 39 -15.01 18.19 4.32
N VAL A 40 -16.06 18.94 3.99
CA VAL A 40 -17.43 18.42 3.89
C VAL A 40 -17.75 18.19 2.41
N SER A 41 -18.30 17.02 2.11
CA SER A 41 -18.66 16.62 0.74
C SER A 41 -20.03 17.18 0.34
N ALA A 42 -20.41 17.05 -0.94
CA ALA A 42 -21.69 17.57 -1.44
C ALA A 42 -22.88 16.84 -0.82
N LYS A 43 -22.72 15.57 -0.42
CA LYS A 43 -23.74 14.82 0.34
C LYS A 43 -23.61 14.97 1.86
N GLY A 44 -22.73 15.86 2.33
CA GLY A 44 -22.55 16.16 3.75
C GLY A 44 -21.70 15.16 4.52
N LEU A 45 -20.89 14.33 3.85
CA LEU A 45 -19.86 13.51 4.52
C LEU A 45 -18.76 14.40 5.08
N ILE A 46 -18.42 14.20 6.35
CA ILE A 46 -17.46 15.03 7.07
C ILE A 46 -16.14 14.27 7.19
N PHE A 47 -15.14 14.74 6.47
CA PHE A 47 -13.77 14.25 6.55
C PHE A 47 -13.00 15.12 7.53
N ILE A 48 -12.51 14.50 8.60
CA ILE A 48 -11.63 15.15 9.57
C ILE A 48 -10.18 14.74 9.32
N HIS A 49 -9.23 15.53 9.83
CA HIS A 49 -7.82 15.17 9.87
C HIS A 49 -7.63 13.77 10.46
N GLY A 50 -8.15 13.56 11.67
CA GLY A 50 -8.08 12.29 12.36
C GLY A 50 -6.70 11.99 12.95
N ASP A 51 -6.44 10.71 13.16
CA ASP A 51 -5.22 10.17 13.75
C ASP A 51 -4.94 8.76 13.17
N ASP A 52 -4.10 7.99 13.84
CA ASP A 52 -3.74 6.62 13.47
C ASP A 52 -4.93 5.65 13.39
N HIS A 53 -6.09 6.00 13.96
CA HIS A 53 -7.25 5.14 14.13
C HIS A 53 -8.49 5.63 13.40
N THR A 54 -8.60 6.91 13.02
CA THR A 54 -9.79 7.46 12.35
C THR A 54 -9.43 8.59 11.39
N GLY A 55 -10.31 8.89 10.43
CA GLY A 55 -10.22 10.06 9.56
C GLY A 55 -9.16 9.96 8.46
N MET A 56 -8.74 11.11 7.93
CA MET A 56 -7.85 11.20 6.77
C MET A 56 -6.45 10.64 7.04
N GLU A 57 -5.89 10.87 8.23
CA GLU A 57 -4.60 10.30 8.64
C GLU A 57 -4.64 8.77 8.61
N HIS A 58 -5.67 8.16 9.20
CA HIS A 58 -5.88 6.71 9.15
C HIS A 58 -6.03 6.19 7.71
N ILE A 59 -6.84 6.86 6.89
CA ILE A 59 -7.06 6.47 5.49
C ILE A 59 -5.73 6.56 4.72
N ARG A 60 -4.99 7.66 4.87
CA ARG A 60 -3.71 7.87 4.20
C ARG A 60 -2.70 6.81 4.63
N ASP A 61 -2.51 6.64 5.93
CA ASP A 61 -1.51 5.75 6.50
C ASP A 61 -1.81 4.28 6.22
N ARG A 62 -3.08 3.90 6.07
CA ARG A 62 -3.46 2.51 5.84
C ARG A 62 -3.67 2.20 4.36
N HIS A 63 -4.27 3.11 3.61
CA HIS A 63 -4.80 2.81 2.28
C HIS A 63 -4.16 3.62 1.14
N SER A 64 -3.30 4.59 1.44
CA SER A 64 -2.53 5.26 0.40
C SER A 64 -1.48 4.32 -0.20
N ILE A 65 -1.33 4.37 -1.53
CA ILE A 65 -0.28 3.62 -2.22
C ILE A 65 1.13 4.02 -1.75
N VAL A 66 1.31 5.29 -1.37
CA VAL A 66 2.60 5.82 -0.90
C VAL A 66 2.86 5.56 0.58
N SER A 67 1.85 5.17 1.36
CA SER A 67 2.06 4.87 2.77
C SER A 67 2.96 3.65 2.94
N ARG A 68 3.91 3.73 3.85
CA ARG A 68 4.79 2.62 4.24
C ARG A 68 4.60 2.22 5.71
N LYS A 69 3.53 2.70 6.36
CA LYS A 69 3.24 2.38 7.75
C LYS A 69 2.99 0.89 7.90
N LEU A 70 3.65 0.32 8.90
CA LEU A 70 3.61 -1.11 9.18
C LEU A 70 2.47 -1.40 10.14
N TYR A 71 1.69 -2.41 9.79
CA TYR A 71 0.64 -2.93 10.65
C TYR A 71 1.06 -4.33 11.03
N GLU A 72 1.44 -4.55 12.27
CA GLU A 72 1.70 -5.89 12.77
C GLU A 72 0.40 -6.50 13.30
N LYS A 73 0.11 -7.73 12.91
CA LYS A 73 -0.96 -8.51 13.48
C LYS A 73 -0.52 -9.96 13.62
N ASP A 74 -0.55 -10.46 14.85
CA ASP A 74 -0.24 -11.85 15.21
C ASP A 74 1.17 -12.29 14.76
N GLY A 75 2.19 -11.43 14.93
CA GLY A 75 3.57 -11.72 14.53
C GLY A 75 3.80 -11.74 13.02
N THR A 76 2.86 -11.21 12.23
CA THR A 76 2.99 -11.04 10.78
C THR A 76 2.65 -9.61 10.39
N PHE A 77 3.26 -9.12 9.31
CA PHE A 77 2.84 -7.84 8.75
C PHE A 77 1.47 -8.00 8.08
N ASP A 78 0.46 -7.29 8.60
CA ASP A 78 -0.81 -7.03 7.93
C ASP A 78 -0.57 -6.13 6.71
N ASN A 79 -1.38 -6.32 5.68
CA ASN A 79 -1.20 -5.66 4.39
C ASN A 79 -2.51 -5.01 3.99
N PRO A 80 -2.75 -3.76 4.42
CA PRO A 80 -3.99 -3.08 4.15
C PRO A 80 -4.20 -2.88 2.64
N THR A 81 -5.47 -2.78 2.23
CA THR A 81 -5.82 -2.52 0.84
C THR A 81 -5.37 -1.12 0.44
N LYS A 82 -4.53 -1.02 -0.58
CA LYS A 82 -4.06 0.27 -1.09
C LYS A 82 -4.78 0.65 -2.38
N PHE A 83 -5.02 1.94 -2.56
CA PHE A 83 -5.56 2.49 -3.80
C PHE A 83 -4.73 3.71 -4.25
N ASN A 84 -4.75 3.97 -5.56
CA ASN A 84 -4.05 5.08 -6.17
C ASN A 84 -5.02 6.25 -6.38
N LEU A 85 -5.36 6.91 -5.29
CA LEU A 85 -6.14 8.15 -5.30
C LEU A 85 -5.37 9.22 -4.53
N ALA A 86 -5.42 10.45 -5.04
CA ALA A 86 -4.99 11.61 -4.29
C ALA A 86 -5.97 11.87 -3.13
N PRO A 87 -5.52 12.40 -1.97
CA PRO A 87 -6.40 12.69 -0.84
C PRO A 87 -7.63 13.55 -1.17
N ILE A 88 -7.48 14.47 -2.12
CA ILE A 88 -8.57 15.31 -2.62
C ILE A 88 -9.67 14.52 -3.34
N GLU A 89 -9.37 13.31 -3.84
CA GLU A 89 -10.32 12.46 -4.57
C GLU A 89 -11.20 11.63 -3.64
N TYR A 90 -10.80 11.42 -2.37
CA TYR A 90 -11.50 10.52 -1.46
C TYR A 90 -12.95 10.96 -1.21
N PRO A 91 -13.23 12.26 -0.96
CA PRO A 91 -14.59 12.72 -0.72
C PRO A 91 -15.52 12.50 -1.92
N PHE A 92 -15.01 12.66 -3.15
CA PHE A 92 -15.82 12.46 -4.36
C PHE A 92 -16.20 10.99 -4.56
N VAL A 93 -15.27 10.06 -4.35
CA VAL A 93 -15.55 8.62 -4.47
C VAL A 93 -16.46 8.15 -3.34
N ALA A 94 -16.23 8.64 -2.11
CA ALA A 94 -17.07 8.33 -0.96
C ALA A 94 -18.50 8.83 -1.16
N ASP A 95 -18.69 10.05 -1.69
CA ASP A 95 -20.02 10.59 -2.02
C ASP A 95 -20.76 9.72 -3.02
N ALA A 96 -20.08 9.24 -4.06
CA ALA A 96 -20.70 8.40 -5.06
C ALA A 96 -21.24 7.08 -4.46
N ILE A 97 -20.54 6.50 -3.48
CA ILE A 97 -20.99 5.26 -2.82
C ILE A 97 -21.93 5.49 -1.65
N PHE A 98 -21.99 6.71 -1.10
CA PHE A 98 -22.91 7.08 -0.02
C PHE A 98 -24.33 7.28 -0.58
N ILE A 99 -25.02 6.16 -0.74
CA ILE A 99 -26.43 6.06 -1.13
C ILE A 99 -27.09 4.97 -0.28
N GLU A 100 -28.39 5.11 -0.03
CA GLU A 100 -29.17 4.21 0.82
C GLU A 100 -29.06 2.74 0.38
N GLY A 101 -29.12 2.47 -0.93
CA GLY A 101 -29.01 1.12 -1.49
C GLY A 101 -27.65 0.44 -1.26
N ASN A 102 -26.61 1.19 -0.89
CA ASN A 102 -25.28 0.64 -0.58
C ASN A 102 -25.08 0.38 0.91
N LEU A 103 -26.03 0.75 1.78
CA LEU A 103 -25.94 0.50 3.21
C LEU A 103 -25.90 -1.02 3.47
N ASN A 104 -24.84 -1.48 4.13
CA ASN A 104 -24.53 -2.88 4.32
C ASN A 104 -24.42 -3.21 5.82
N ASN A 105 -25.56 -3.55 6.42
CA ASN A 105 -25.61 -3.95 7.83
C ASN A 105 -24.99 -5.33 8.07
N ASP A 106 -25.11 -6.26 7.11
CA ASP A 106 -24.67 -7.65 7.30
C ASP A 106 -23.14 -7.81 7.36
N LYS A 107 -22.39 -6.97 6.64
CA LYS A 107 -20.91 -7.00 6.65
C LYS A 107 -20.29 -6.11 7.70
N ASN A 108 -21.11 -5.35 8.43
CA ASN A 108 -20.64 -4.48 9.49
C ASN A 108 -20.32 -5.31 10.73
N LYS A 109 -19.06 -5.36 11.12
CA LYS A 109 -18.61 -6.12 12.30
C LYS A 109 -18.93 -5.43 13.62
N ARG A 110 -19.25 -4.13 13.58
CA ARG A 110 -19.54 -3.27 14.73
C ARG A 110 -20.73 -2.35 14.41
N PRO A 111 -21.92 -2.91 14.11
CA PRO A 111 -23.11 -2.14 13.71
C PRO A 111 -23.63 -1.20 14.80
N GLU A 112 -23.22 -1.42 16.05
CA GLU A 112 -23.51 -0.58 17.19
C GLU A 112 -22.71 0.73 17.19
N LEU A 113 -21.57 0.79 16.49
CA LEU A 113 -20.70 1.97 16.45
C LEU A 113 -20.59 2.62 15.08
N PHE A 114 -20.85 1.87 14.02
CA PHE A 114 -20.64 2.36 12.67
C PHE A 114 -21.81 2.09 11.73
N ASP A 115 -21.93 2.92 10.70
CA ASP A 115 -22.64 2.61 9.47
C ASP A 115 -21.64 2.25 8.38
N CYS A 116 -21.94 1.21 7.61
CA CYS A 116 -21.06 0.67 6.58
C CYS A 116 -21.76 0.74 5.23
N TYR A 117 -21.17 1.45 4.27
CA TYR A 117 -21.66 1.53 2.90
C TYR A 117 -20.68 0.80 1.99
N THR A 118 -21.17 -0.05 1.10
CA THR A 118 -20.34 -0.74 0.11
C THR A 118 -20.93 -0.58 -1.28
N GLY A 119 -20.18 0.02 -2.20
CA GLY A 119 -20.64 0.36 -3.54
C GLY A 119 -19.53 0.32 -4.58
N ASP A 120 -19.93 0.35 -5.86
CA ASP A 120 -19.00 0.38 -6.99
C ASP A 120 -18.81 1.82 -7.49
N PHE A 121 -17.57 2.15 -7.86
CA PHE A 121 -17.24 3.42 -8.49
C PHE A 121 -16.42 3.18 -9.76
N LYS A 122 -16.85 3.83 -10.84
CA LYS A 122 -16.18 3.79 -12.15
C LYS A 122 -15.21 4.97 -12.26
N HIS A 123 -13.93 4.65 -12.42
CA HIS A 123 -12.86 5.64 -12.57
C HIS A 123 -12.78 6.16 -14.01
N ARG A 124 -11.99 7.22 -14.20
CA ARG A 124 -11.78 7.84 -15.54
C ARG A 124 -11.15 6.89 -16.56
N ASP A 125 -10.42 5.87 -16.08
CA ASP A 125 -9.84 4.80 -16.91
C ASP A 125 -10.83 3.66 -17.19
N GLU A 126 -12.13 3.90 -16.97
CA GLU A 126 -13.25 2.96 -17.13
C GLU A 126 -13.23 1.77 -16.18
N ARG A 127 -12.23 1.66 -15.29
CA ARG A 127 -12.16 0.56 -14.32
C ARG A 127 -13.15 0.78 -13.19
N ILE A 128 -13.84 -0.30 -12.83
CA ILE A 128 -14.79 -0.30 -11.73
C ILE A 128 -14.13 -0.95 -10.51
N PHE A 129 -14.11 -0.22 -9.41
CA PHE A 129 -13.63 -0.72 -8.13
C PHE A 129 -14.72 -0.63 -7.08
N ARG A 130 -14.77 -1.64 -6.21
CA ARG A 130 -15.71 -1.69 -5.08
C ARG A 130 -15.06 -1.08 -3.84
N TYR A 131 -15.70 -0.08 -3.26
CA TYR A 131 -15.26 0.63 -2.07
C TYR A 131 -16.19 0.37 -0.89
N THR A 132 -15.62 0.43 0.31
CA THR A 132 -16.31 0.42 1.59
C THR A 132 -16.02 1.75 2.29
N LEU A 133 -17.09 2.42 2.69
CA LEU A 133 -17.08 3.62 3.52
C LEU A 133 -17.64 3.26 4.89
N ILE A 134 -16.94 3.63 5.95
CA ILE A 134 -17.36 3.43 7.33
C ILE A 134 -17.53 4.80 7.97
N LEU A 135 -18.72 5.06 8.50
CA LEU A 135 -19.09 6.28 9.21
C LEU A 135 -19.38 5.97 10.66
N TYR A 136 -19.17 6.92 11.57
CA TYR A 136 -19.70 6.80 12.93
C TYR A 136 -21.23 6.71 12.88
N LYS A 137 -21.80 5.79 13.66
CA LYS A 137 -23.23 5.41 13.62
C LYS A 137 -24.14 6.62 13.68
N ALA A 138 -25.11 6.69 12.75
CA ALA A 138 -26.09 7.75 12.64
C ALA A 138 -25.47 9.15 12.51
N THR A 139 -24.26 9.23 11.95
CA THR A 139 -23.60 10.49 11.63
C THR A 139 -22.98 10.43 10.24
N ASN A 140 -22.64 11.60 9.71
CA ASN A 140 -21.89 11.69 8.47
C ASN A 140 -20.37 11.77 8.67
N VAL A 141 -19.87 11.54 9.89
CA VAL A 141 -18.44 11.63 10.20
C VAL A 141 -17.73 10.38 9.70
N VAL A 142 -16.79 10.56 8.79
CA VAL A 142 -16.05 9.45 8.17
C VAL A 142 -15.04 8.89 9.16
N HIS A 143 -15.18 7.60 9.48
CA HIS A 143 -14.21 6.85 10.26
C HIS A 143 -13.07 6.34 9.38
N THR A 144 -13.39 5.64 8.30
CA THR A 144 -12.41 5.14 7.32
C THR A 144 -13.05 4.85 5.96
N PHE A 145 -12.24 4.74 4.92
CA PHE A 145 -12.63 4.50 3.54
C PHE A 145 -11.57 3.65 2.82
N PHE A 146 -11.98 2.54 2.19
CA PHE A 146 -11.05 1.59 1.57
C PHE A 146 -11.68 0.71 0.48
N LEU A 147 -10.86 -0.03 -0.27
CA LEU A 147 -11.32 -1.00 -1.28
C LEU A 147 -11.80 -2.33 -0.66
N SER A 148 -13.01 -2.79 -1.01
CA SER A 148 -13.66 -3.97 -0.41
C SER A 148 -13.38 -5.31 -1.08
N SER A 149 -13.01 -5.35 -2.37
CA SER A 149 -13.05 -6.61 -3.16
C SER A 149 -11.91 -6.78 -4.17
N ALA A 150 -11.68 -8.04 -4.57
CA ALA A 150 -10.49 -8.68 -5.12
C ALA A 150 -10.01 -8.27 -6.52
N ALA A 151 -10.57 -7.22 -7.14
CA ALA A 151 -9.99 -6.58 -8.32
C ALA A 151 -8.81 -5.70 -7.91
N LYS A 152 -7.91 -6.27 -7.11
CA LYS A 152 -6.72 -5.58 -6.64
C LYS A 152 -5.83 -5.36 -7.88
N PRO A 153 -5.35 -4.14 -8.16
CA PRO A 153 -4.29 -3.97 -9.16
C PRO A 153 -3.02 -4.73 -8.75
N PHE A 154 -2.89 -5.11 -7.47
CA PHE A 154 -1.84 -5.95 -6.92
C PHE A 154 -2.46 -7.20 -6.30
N ASN A 155 -2.21 -8.39 -6.87
CA ASN A 155 -2.76 -9.69 -6.43
C ASN A 155 -2.79 -9.87 -4.90
N LYS A 156 -3.63 -10.79 -4.37
CA LYS A 156 -3.68 -11.15 -2.93
C LYS A 156 -2.25 -11.31 -2.36
N LYS A 157 -1.74 -10.24 -1.74
CA LYS A 157 -0.37 -10.21 -1.22
C LYS A 157 -0.25 -11.24 -0.12
N VAL A 158 0.79 -12.06 -0.24
CA VAL A 158 1.07 -13.15 0.68
C VAL A 158 1.40 -12.54 2.04
N LYS A 159 0.78 -13.05 3.13
CA LYS A 159 1.26 -12.74 4.48
C LYS A 159 2.68 -13.29 4.63
N LEU A 160 3.65 -12.39 4.82
CA LEU A 160 5.05 -12.70 4.99
C LEU A 160 5.51 -12.17 6.36
N PRO A 161 6.43 -12.87 7.04
CA PRO A 161 7.10 -12.35 8.24
C PRO A 161 8.22 -11.35 7.88
N VAL A 162 8.17 -10.77 6.67
CA VAL A 162 9.10 -9.76 6.18
C VAL A 162 8.34 -8.63 5.50
N ARG A 163 8.85 -7.41 5.60
CA ARG A 163 8.32 -6.17 5.01
C ARG A 163 9.23 -5.66 3.90
N GLN A 164 8.64 -5.06 2.87
CA GLN A 164 9.40 -4.32 1.85
C GLN A 164 9.99 -3.02 2.44
N GLY A 165 11.28 -2.79 2.24
CA GLY A 165 12.02 -1.58 2.58
C GLY A 165 12.05 -0.57 1.43
N TRP A 166 12.96 0.40 1.53
CA TRP A 166 13.17 1.41 0.49
C TRP A 166 13.88 0.82 -0.72
N SER A 167 13.49 1.29 -1.91
CA SER A 167 14.27 1.05 -3.11
C SER A 167 15.57 1.86 -3.06
N GLY A 168 16.65 1.29 -3.59
CA GLY A 168 17.94 1.95 -3.73
C GLY A 168 18.45 1.80 -5.16
N GLY A 169 19.20 2.78 -5.64
CA GLY A 169 19.82 2.76 -6.97
C GLY A 169 21.31 3.08 -6.86
N GLN A 170 22.11 2.34 -7.62
CA GLN A 170 23.53 2.60 -7.81
C GLN A 170 23.85 2.56 -9.29
N TRP A 171 24.67 3.50 -9.75
CA TRP A 171 25.20 3.51 -11.10
C TRP A 171 26.72 3.37 -11.06
N ASP A 172 27.23 2.30 -11.67
CA ASP A 172 28.64 2.17 -11.99
C ASP A 172 28.89 2.84 -13.34
N VAL A 173 29.51 4.02 -13.31
CA VAL A 173 29.80 4.82 -14.50
C VAL A 173 30.85 4.14 -15.39
N MET A 174 31.79 3.39 -14.81
CA MET A 174 32.89 2.77 -15.54
C MET A 174 32.41 1.56 -16.35
N SER A 175 31.52 0.75 -15.77
CA SER A 175 30.93 -0.40 -16.46
C SER A 175 29.60 -0.07 -17.15
N GLY A 176 29.06 1.14 -16.95
CA GLY A 176 27.73 1.55 -17.39
C GLY A 176 26.60 0.75 -16.73
N LEU A 177 26.85 0.01 -15.65
CA LEU A 177 25.85 -0.88 -15.04
C LEU A 177 25.02 -0.10 -14.03
N GLN A 178 23.70 -0.15 -14.20
CA GLN A 178 22.76 0.36 -13.20
C GLN A 178 22.22 -0.80 -12.37
N THR A 179 22.32 -0.69 -11.06
CA THR A 179 21.80 -1.68 -10.12
C THR A 179 20.76 -1.04 -9.24
N PHE A 180 19.56 -1.62 -9.23
CA PHE A 180 18.50 -1.27 -8.30
C PHE A 180 18.37 -2.37 -7.27
N SER A 181 18.01 -1.99 -6.05
CA SER A 181 17.80 -2.92 -4.96
C SER A 181 16.53 -2.60 -4.20
N LEU A 182 15.92 -3.63 -3.63
CA LEU A 182 14.77 -3.52 -2.77
C LEU A 182 14.90 -4.55 -1.65
N ASN A 183 15.01 -4.05 -0.43
CA ASN A 183 15.22 -4.88 0.75
C ASN A 183 13.90 -5.42 1.29
N TYR A 184 13.95 -6.61 1.89
CA TYR A 184 12.88 -7.18 2.69
C TYR A 184 13.42 -7.42 4.11
N LEU A 185 12.83 -6.73 5.08
CA LEU A 185 13.28 -6.72 6.48
C LEU A 185 12.36 -7.59 7.34
N ASP A 186 12.87 -8.24 8.37
CA ASP A 186 12.03 -8.93 9.36
C ASP A 186 11.47 -7.95 10.41
N LEU A 187 10.84 -8.50 11.46
CA LEU A 187 10.28 -7.74 12.58
C LEU A 187 11.34 -6.99 13.40
N ASN A 188 12.61 -7.38 13.31
CA ASN A 188 13.73 -6.72 14.00
C ASN A 188 14.49 -5.75 13.09
N ASP A 189 13.89 -5.39 11.94
CA ASP A 189 14.51 -4.56 10.90
C ASP A 189 15.83 -5.14 10.33
N ILE A 190 15.99 -6.47 10.39
CA ILE A 190 17.12 -7.15 9.77
C ILE A 190 16.76 -7.50 8.32
N ILE A 191 17.61 -7.11 7.37
CA ILE A 191 17.41 -7.42 5.95
C ILE A 191 17.57 -8.92 5.74
N ARG A 192 16.46 -9.62 5.50
CA ARG A 192 16.43 -11.07 5.23
C ARG A 192 16.50 -11.42 3.76
N PHE A 193 16.00 -10.53 2.90
CA PHE A 193 16.10 -10.69 1.45
C PHE A 193 16.42 -9.36 0.78
N THR A 194 17.11 -9.41 -0.35
CA THR A 194 17.31 -8.24 -1.21
C THR A 194 17.00 -8.64 -2.65
N LEU A 195 15.97 -8.02 -3.22
CA LEU A 195 15.73 -8.09 -4.65
C LEU A 195 16.71 -7.13 -5.34
N VAL A 196 17.49 -7.62 -6.30
CA VAL A 196 18.50 -6.86 -7.05
C VAL A 196 18.15 -6.91 -8.53
N LEU A 197 18.04 -5.75 -9.18
CA LEU A 197 17.81 -5.62 -10.61
C LEU A 197 19.07 -5.01 -11.21
N ARG A 198 19.72 -5.73 -12.13
CA ARG A 198 20.89 -5.23 -12.85
C ARG A 198 20.52 -4.94 -14.29
N CYS A 199 20.53 -3.68 -14.65
CA CYS A 199 20.43 -3.19 -16.00
C CYS A 199 21.80 -3.29 -16.68
N ILE A 200 21.84 -3.97 -17.82
CA ILE A 200 23.04 -4.21 -18.63
C ILE A 200 22.85 -3.52 -19.98
N PRO A 201 23.31 -2.26 -20.15
CA PRO A 201 23.03 -1.50 -21.36
C PRO A 201 23.56 -2.11 -22.64
N ALA A 202 24.73 -2.76 -22.58
CA ALA A 202 25.36 -3.37 -23.74
C ALA A 202 24.47 -4.42 -24.45
N ILE A 203 23.51 -5.02 -23.75
CA ILE A 203 22.61 -6.04 -24.30
C ILE A 203 21.12 -5.68 -24.18
N ASN A 204 20.80 -4.48 -23.69
CA ASN A 204 19.41 -4.03 -23.47
C ASN A 204 18.60 -5.00 -22.60
N LYS A 205 19.18 -5.45 -21.48
CA LYS A 205 18.52 -6.39 -20.57
C LYS A 205 18.59 -5.97 -19.11
N GLU A 206 17.54 -6.28 -18.37
CA GLU A 206 17.48 -6.19 -16.91
C GLU A 206 17.38 -7.59 -16.32
N ARG A 207 18.35 -7.95 -15.46
CA ARG A 207 18.37 -9.24 -14.76
C ARG A 207 17.98 -9.08 -13.32
N TRP A 208 17.06 -9.92 -12.86
CA TRP A 208 16.52 -9.91 -11.53
C TRP A 208 17.14 -11.02 -10.70
N TYR A 209 17.52 -10.69 -9.47
CA TYR A 209 18.10 -11.63 -8.52
C TYR A 209 17.48 -11.45 -7.15
N LEU A 210 17.33 -12.53 -6.40
CA LEU A 210 16.91 -12.51 -5.00
C LEU A 210 18.07 -13.00 -4.13
N THR A 211 18.69 -12.09 -3.39
CA THR A 211 19.68 -12.43 -2.38
C THR A 211 18.98 -12.80 -1.08
N VAL A 212 19.40 -13.90 -0.45
CA VAL A 212 18.91 -14.36 0.84
C VAL A 212 20.00 -14.15 1.88
N ASN A 213 19.62 -13.56 3.00
CA ASN A 213 20.52 -13.19 4.08
C ASN A 213 20.26 -14.01 5.34
N ASP A 214 21.31 -14.17 6.14
CA ASP A 214 21.26 -14.81 7.45
C ASP A 214 20.58 -13.92 8.50
N SER A 215 20.54 -14.40 9.75
CA SER A 215 19.99 -13.66 10.89
C SER A 215 20.76 -12.41 11.27
N CYS A 216 21.95 -12.19 10.70
CA CYS A 216 22.76 -11.01 10.90
C CYS A 216 22.68 -10.04 9.70
N GLY A 217 21.87 -10.35 8.69
CA GLY A 217 21.74 -9.56 7.47
C GLY A 217 22.85 -9.78 6.45
N LYS A 218 23.70 -10.80 6.62
CA LYS A 218 24.79 -11.13 5.70
C LYS A 218 24.28 -12.05 4.59
N ALA A 219 24.65 -11.73 3.34
CA ALA A 219 24.28 -12.54 2.18
C ALA A 219 24.82 -13.98 2.30
N ILE A 220 23.92 -14.95 2.18
CA ILE A 220 24.23 -16.38 2.12
C ILE A 220 24.35 -16.82 0.67
N PHE A 221 23.35 -16.49 -0.15
CA PHE A 221 23.32 -16.83 -1.57
C PHE A 221 22.42 -15.87 -2.36
N THR A 222 22.61 -15.86 -3.68
CA THR A 222 21.79 -15.09 -4.62
C THR A 222 21.14 -16.05 -5.62
N HIS A 223 19.86 -15.85 -5.89
CA HIS A 223 19.10 -16.66 -6.84
C HIS A 223 18.66 -15.81 -8.03
N TYR A 224 18.94 -16.25 -9.25
CA TYR A 224 18.45 -15.59 -10.45
C TYR A 224 16.95 -15.82 -10.62
N LEU A 225 16.20 -14.75 -10.84
CA LEU A 225 14.75 -14.79 -10.94
C LEU A 225 14.29 -14.82 -12.40
N LYS A 226 14.74 -13.86 -13.19
CA LYS A 226 14.33 -13.63 -14.58
C LYS A 226 15.20 -12.59 -15.26
N GLU A 227 15.05 -12.50 -16.56
CA GLU A 227 15.66 -11.49 -17.43
C GLU A 227 14.56 -10.88 -18.30
N VAL A 228 14.58 -9.57 -18.46
CA VAL A 228 13.59 -8.81 -19.21
C VAL A 228 14.33 -7.91 -20.21
N HIS A 229 13.81 -7.82 -21.43
CA HIS A 229 14.32 -6.85 -22.41
C HIS A 229 13.88 -5.43 -22.03
N VAL A 230 14.79 -4.47 -22.15
CA VAL A 230 14.53 -3.06 -21.82
C VAL A 230 14.86 -2.22 -23.04
N GLU A 231 13.84 -1.62 -23.64
CA GLU A 231 14.01 -0.80 -24.86
C GLU A 231 14.78 0.50 -24.57
N ASN A 232 14.50 1.13 -23.43
CA ASN A 232 15.16 2.36 -23.00
C ASN A 232 15.52 2.28 -21.52
N PHE A 233 16.78 2.54 -21.19
CA PHE A 233 17.20 2.67 -19.80
C PHE A 233 16.65 3.97 -19.24
N ILE A 234 15.76 3.81 -18.26
CA ILE A 234 15.09 4.92 -17.59
C ILE A 234 16.06 5.52 -16.57
N ASP A 235 15.98 6.83 -16.36
CA ASP A 235 16.70 7.52 -15.30
C ASP A 235 16.47 6.86 -13.92
N THR A 236 17.52 6.86 -13.09
CA THR A 236 17.58 6.08 -11.85
C THR A 236 16.42 6.40 -10.89
N PRO A 237 16.10 7.67 -10.58
CA PRO A 237 14.96 8.03 -9.75
C PRO A 237 13.61 7.54 -10.29
N ILE A 238 13.41 7.62 -11.61
CA ILE A 238 12.16 7.18 -12.23
C ILE A 238 12.05 5.66 -12.14
N ARG A 239 13.12 4.90 -12.41
CA ARG A 239 13.11 3.44 -12.28
C ARG A 239 12.89 2.99 -10.83
N MET A 240 13.48 3.69 -9.86
CA MET A 240 13.24 3.47 -8.42
C MET A 240 11.77 3.69 -8.08
N GLY A 241 11.17 4.79 -8.54
CA GLY A 241 9.73 5.05 -8.37
C GLY A 241 8.86 3.96 -8.98
N ILE A 242 9.18 3.51 -10.20
CA ILE A 242 8.47 2.38 -10.84
C ILE A 242 8.60 1.12 -9.98
N LEU A 243 9.80 0.78 -9.52
CA LEU A 243 10.05 -0.41 -8.70
C LEU A 243 9.25 -0.38 -7.39
N ASP A 244 9.11 0.80 -6.79
CA ASP A 244 8.34 1.01 -5.57
C ASP A 244 6.84 0.74 -5.72
N PHE A 245 6.30 0.91 -6.92
CA PHE A 245 4.88 0.68 -7.24
C PHE A 245 4.64 -0.53 -8.15
N GLN A 246 5.68 -1.30 -8.48
CA GLN A 246 5.58 -2.46 -9.35
C GLN A 246 4.90 -3.64 -8.62
N ASP A 247 4.16 -4.48 -9.35
CA ASP A 247 3.66 -5.75 -8.80
C ASP A 247 4.83 -6.74 -8.61
N LEU A 248 5.14 -7.03 -7.35
CA LEU A 248 6.19 -7.96 -6.92
C LEU A 248 5.64 -9.29 -6.41
N SER A 249 4.37 -9.62 -6.71
CA SER A 249 3.71 -10.84 -6.23
C SER A 249 4.46 -12.13 -6.53
N GLU A 250 5.19 -12.21 -7.64
CA GLU A 250 6.04 -13.37 -7.98
C GLU A 250 7.24 -13.50 -7.02
N VAL A 251 7.86 -12.37 -6.69
CA VAL A 251 8.99 -12.30 -5.75
C VAL A 251 8.50 -12.70 -4.35
N ASP A 252 7.36 -12.14 -3.92
CA ASP A 252 6.73 -12.46 -2.63
C ASP A 252 6.39 -13.95 -2.50
N LYS A 253 5.89 -14.58 -3.57
CA LYS A 253 5.65 -16.04 -3.61
C LYS A 253 6.94 -16.84 -3.45
N LYS A 254 8.03 -16.44 -4.12
CA LYS A 254 9.33 -17.11 -3.98
C LYS A 254 9.90 -16.96 -2.56
N ILE A 255 9.85 -15.76 -1.98
CA ILE A 255 10.23 -15.51 -0.57
C ILE A 255 9.45 -16.44 0.37
N LYS A 256 8.12 -16.55 0.17
CA LYS A 256 7.28 -17.45 0.98
C LYS A 256 7.74 -18.91 0.92
N ASN A 257 8.09 -19.39 -0.27
CA ASN A 257 8.51 -20.78 -0.46
C ASN A 257 9.86 -21.04 0.21
N ILE A 258 10.79 -20.08 0.13
CA ILE A 258 12.08 -20.12 0.84
C ILE A 258 11.85 -20.20 2.35
N ILE A 259 11.03 -19.32 2.92
CA ILE A 259 10.73 -19.30 4.36
C ILE A 259 10.11 -20.61 4.84
N LYS A 260 9.25 -21.24 4.02
CA LYS A 260 8.58 -22.50 4.38
C LYS A 260 9.47 -23.74 4.24
N GLY A 261 10.75 -23.58 3.87
CA GLY A 261 11.62 -24.71 3.56
C GLY A 261 11.13 -25.57 2.39
N LYS A 262 10.21 -25.04 1.56
CA LYS A 262 9.67 -25.71 0.36
C LYS A 262 10.43 -25.29 -0.90
N TYR A 263 11.69 -24.94 -0.71
CA TYR A 263 12.54 -24.39 -1.74
C TYR A 263 13.86 -25.15 -1.69
N GLU A 264 14.14 -25.90 -2.74
CA GLU A 264 15.39 -26.62 -2.89
C GLU A 264 16.41 -25.70 -3.57
N PHE A 265 17.59 -25.61 -2.97
CA PHE A 265 18.71 -24.85 -3.50
C PHE A 265 19.62 -25.81 -4.26
N GLU A 266 19.84 -25.58 -5.55
CA GLU A 266 20.90 -26.29 -6.27
C GLU A 266 22.27 -25.66 -5.93
N LYS A 267 23.39 -26.34 -6.25
CA LYS A 267 24.75 -25.83 -6.01
C LYS A 267 25.27 -25.09 -7.26
N GLY A 268 25.63 -23.82 -7.11
CA GLY A 268 26.18 -23.00 -8.19
C GLY A 268 27.70 -23.15 -8.31
N PHE A 269 28.22 -23.04 -9.54
CA PHE A 269 29.66 -23.02 -9.81
C PHE A 269 30.26 -21.63 -9.52
N ASN A 270 31.25 -21.60 -8.62
CA ASN A 270 32.19 -20.51 -8.29
C ASN A 270 31.61 -19.17 -7.76
N ASN A 271 31.85 -18.95 -6.45
CA ASN A 271 31.95 -17.74 -5.62
C ASN A 271 30.97 -16.54 -5.76
N PHE A 272 30.08 -16.51 -6.74
CA PHE A 272 28.84 -15.74 -6.72
C PHE A 272 27.80 -16.59 -7.43
N CYS A 273 27.04 -17.38 -6.67
CA CYS A 273 26.15 -18.38 -7.22
C CYS A 273 25.06 -17.73 -8.10
N TYR A 274 25.06 -18.05 -9.40
CA TYR A 274 23.95 -17.84 -10.32
C TYR A 274 23.37 -19.22 -10.69
N TYR A 275 22.04 -19.32 -10.81
CA TYR A 275 21.34 -20.57 -11.13
C TYR A 275 20.51 -20.37 -12.41
N ASN A 276 20.76 -21.18 -13.45
CA ASN A 276 19.97 -21.23 -14.67
C ASN A 276 19.28 -22.60 -14.76
N TYR A 277 18.03 -22.61 -15.24
CA TYR A 277 17.23 -23.83 -15.45
C TYR A 277 17.59 -24.51 -16.79
N LEU A 278 17.44 -25.84 -16.83
CA LEU A 278 17.19 -26.60 -18.04
C LEU A 278 15.76 -27.15 -18.00
N ASN A 279 15.13 -27.16 -19.19
CA ASN A 279 13.69 -27.30 -19.49
C ASN A 279 12.91 -28.37 -18.70
#